data_AF-A0A7T8GYT7-F1
#
_entry.id   AF-A0A7T8GYT7-F1
#
_cell.length_a   1.000
_cell.length_b   1.000
_cell.length_c   1.000
_cell.angle_alpha   90.00
_cell.angle_beta   90.00
_cell.angle_gamma   90.00
#
_symmetry.space_group_name_H-M   'P 1'
#
loop_
_entity.id
_entity.type
_entity.pdbx_description
1 polymer ?
#
loop_
_entity_poly.entity_id
_entity_poly.type
_entity_poly.pdbx_seq_one_letter_code
_entity_poly.pdbx_strand_id
1 'polypeptide(L)'
;MEDWTFVSLGNEQNFGIRTTGLEEKAAACQMLVCYARELKEHFVNYVEETVKLMVPLLKFYSMTSPCNGRRLLSLSPRVCADPGSEYLQSTWSYICPNLLAAISVEIDVDVKIDLLRSLARCIELLGVGCLNNEQMQELLQIMIKSFSGHFERQEERLARRKEEDYDEGVEEKLEDQNDDDVYILERLGDIIHVLFATHKEGFIPVFNQLLPYASKLLSQDHPWTDQQWGLCIFDDLIEYTGSASLSFQDTF
;
A
#
# COMPACT_ATOMS: atom_id res chain seq x y z
N MET A 1 10.48 -10.21 35.29
CA MET A 1 10.69 -8.79 34.92
C MET A 1 10.88 -8.61 33.40
N GLU A 2 10.74 -9.66 32.58
CA GLU A 2 11.00 -9.64 31.12
C GLU A 2 9.75 -9.36 30.24
N ASP A 3 8.58 -9.17 30.84
CA ASP A 3 7.28 -9.12 30.14
C ASP A 3 6.84 -7.73 29.64
N TRP A 4 7.59 -6.68 29.96
CA TRP A 4 7.17 -5.30 29.72
C TRP A 4 8.27 -4.49 29.04
N THR A 5 7.96 -3.95 27.86
CA THR A 5 8.79 -2.96 27.16
C THR A 5 8.21 -1.59 27.35
N PHE A 6 9.03 -0.62 27.75
CA PHE A 6 8.61 0.75 27.95
C PHE A 6 9.15 1.63 26.82
N VAL A 7 8.26 2.35 26.14
CA VAL A 7 8.62 3.34 25.11
C VAL A 7 8.38 4.73 25.71
N SER A 8 9.44 5.53 25.78
CA SER A 8 9.36 6.92 26.22
C SER A 8 9.04 7.81 25.03
N LEU A 9 7.83 8.38 25.02
CA LEU A 9 7.49 9.48 24.14
C LEU A 9 7.89 10.74 24.90
N GLY A 10 8.85 11.52 24.41
CA GLY A 10 9.39 12.69 25.12
C GLY A 10 8.29 13.54 25.79
N ASN A 11 8.62 14.14 26.95
CA ASN A 11 7.73 14.81 27.93
C ASN A 11 7.20 13.91 29.06
N GLU A 12 8.06 13.08 29.66
CA GLU A 12 7.76 12.28 30.87
C GLU A 12 6.62 11.26 30.75
N GLN A 13 6.11 10.99 29.54
CA GLN A 13 5.10 9.96 29.29
C GLN A 13 5.77 8.67 28.78
N ASN A 14 5.71 7.63 29.61
CA ASN A 14 6.19 6.29 29.27
C ASN A 14 5.01 5.38 29.01
N PHE A 15 4.98 4.74 27.83
CA PHE A 15 4.02 3.68 27.51
C PHE A 15 4.64 2.33 27.80
N GLY A 16 4.08 1.60 28.75
CA GLY A 16 4.43 0.20 29.00
C GLY A 16 3.57 -0.71 28.13
N ILE A 17 4.22 -1.50 27.29
CA ILE A 17 3.60 -2.55 26.50
C ILE A 17 3.97 -3.88 27.14
N ARG A 18 2.96 -4.68 27.47
CA ARG A 18 3.18 -6.07 27.87
C ARG A 18 3.44 -6.89 26.60
N THR A 19 4.66 -7.40 26.45
CA THR A 19 5.10 -8.15 25.27
C THR A 19 4.72 -9.63 25.33
N THR A 20 4.37 -10.14 26.52
CA THR A 20 3.89 -11.52 26.67
C THR A 20 2.66 -11.77 25.81
N GLY A 21 2.66 -12.83 24.99
CA GLY A 21 1.51 -13.18 24.15
C GLY A 21 1.48 -12.48 22.79
N LEU A 22 2.34 -11.49 22.53
CA LEU A 22 2.32 -10.76 21.27
C LEU A 22 2.86 -11.59 20.11
N GLU A 23 3.92 -12.37 20.35
CA GLU A 23 4.47 -13.29 19.35
C GLU A 23 3.49 -14.44 19.06
N GLU A 24 2.84 -14.98 20.09
CA GLU A 24 1.81 -16.00 19.95
C GLU A 24 0.59 -15.47 19.18
N LYS A 25 0.21 -14.20 19.43
CA LYS A 25 -0.86 -13.53 18.68
C LYS A 25 -0.50 -13.35 17.21
N ALA A 26 0.73 -12.90 16.91
CA ALA A 26 1.21 -12.76 15.54
C ALA A 26 1.25 -14.12 14.82
N ALA A 27 1.77 -15.17 15.47
CA ALA A 27 1.80 -16.52 14.94
C ALA A 27 0.38 -17.07 14.66
N ALA A 28 -0.58 -16.83 15.57
CA ALA A 28 -1.97 -17.23 15.35
C ALA A 28 -2.60 -16.49 14.15
N CYS A 29 -2.35 -15.19 14.00
CA CYS A 29 -2.82 -14.41 12.84
C CYS A 29 -2.22 -14.96 11.54
N GLN A 30 -0.94 -15.29 11.53
CA GLN A 30 -0.28 -15.90 10.37
C GLN A 30 -0.90 -17.27 10.02
N MET A 31 -1.26 -18.07 11.02
CA MET A 31 -1.93 -19.35 10.78
C MET A 31 -3.33 -19.19 10.21
N LEU A 32 -4.11 -18.20 10.66
CA LEU A 32 -5.41 -17.88 10.04
C LEU A 32 -5.25 -17.54 8.56
N VAL A 33 -4.22 -16.76 8.21
CA VAL A 33 -3.90 -16.43 6.82
C VAL A 33 -3.51 -17.67 6.01
N CYS A 34 -2.67 -18.55 6.56
CA CYS A 34 -2.32 -19.82 5.91
C CYS A 34 -3.55 -20.71 5.71
N TYR A 35 -4.41 -20.87 6.72
CA TYR A 35 -5.63 -21.67 6.60
C TYR A 35 -6.56 -21.12 5.52
N ALA A 36 -6.80 -19.81 5.50
CA ALA A 36 -7.60 -19.19 4.46
C ALA A 36 -7.02 -19.40 3.05
N ARG A 37 -5.69 -19.32 2.91
CA ARG A 37 -5.00 -19.52 1.62
C ARG A 37 -5.09 -20.97 1.13
N GLU A 38 -4.86 -21.93 2.01
CA GLU A 38 -4.77 -23.34 1.64
C GLU A 38 -6.16 -24.02 1.55
N LEU A 39 -7.09 -23.66 2.44
CA LEU A 39 -8.45 -24.23 2.45
C LEU A 39 -9.41 -23.58 1.45
N LYS A 40 -9.13 -22.34 1.01
CA LYS A 40 -9.90 -21.62 -0.02
C LYS A 40 -11.41 -21.64 0.29
N GLU A 41 -12.25 -22.13 -0.62
CA GLU A 41 -13.70 -22.25 -0.46
C GLU A 41 -14.14 -23.01 0.81
N HIS A 42 -13.30 -23.90 1.34
CA HIS A 42 -13.59 -24.63 2.59
C HIS A 42 -13.42 -23.77 3.85
N PHE A 43 -12.83 -22.57 3.75
CA PHE A 43 -12.70 -21.64 4.87
C PHE A 43 -13.89 -20.67 4.99
N VAL A 44 -14.87 -20.72 4.08
CA VAL A 44 -15.97 -19.74 3.98
C VAL A 44 -16.72 -19.51 5.30
N ASN A 45 -16.95 -20.58 6.08
CA ASN A 45 -17.67 -20.52 7.36
C ASN A 45 -16.93 -19.72 8.45
N TYR A 46 -15.61 -19.50 8.28
CA TYR A 46 -14.77 -18.80 9.24
C TYR A 46 -14.39 -17.38 8.78
N VAL A 47 -14.77 -16.99 7.55
CA VAL A 47 -14.37 -15.70 6.96
C VAL A 47 -14.88 -14.54 7.80
N GLU A 48 -16.16 -14.54 8.17
CA GLU A 48 -16.77 -13.41 8.88
C GLU A 48 -16.11 -13.17 10.24
N GLU A 49 -15.93 -14.24 11.02
CA GLU A 49 -15.28 -14.18 12.33
C GLU A 49 -13.82 -13.76 12.21
N THR A 50 -13.11 -14.32 11.21
CA THR A 50 -11.72 -13.97 10.94
C THR A 50 -11.61 -12.50 10.56
N VAL A 51 -12.42 -11.99 9.63
CA VAL A 51 -12.39 -10.58 9.21
C VAL A 51 -12.69 -9.64 10.38
N LYS A 52 -13.69 -9.94 11.20
CA LYS A 52 -14.03 -9.14 12.39
C LYS A 52 -12.91 -9.12 13.43
N LEU A 53 -12.15 -10.21 13.55
CA LEU A 53 -10.98 -10.29 14.42
C LEU A 53 -9.78 -9.53 13.83
N MET A 54 -9.56 -9.67 12.54
CA MET A 54 -8.35 -9.25 11.82
C MET A 54 -8.34 -7.76 11.48
N VAL A 55 -9.46 -7.19 10.99
CA VAL A 55 -9.53 -5.78 10.57
C VAL A 55 -9.13 -4.79 11.67
N PRO A 56 -9.57 -4.93 12.94
CA PRO A 56 -9.12 -4.04 14.01
C PRO A 56 -7.61 -4.06 14.26
N LEU A 57 -6.92 -5.15 13.92
CA LEU A 57 -5.48 -5.30 14.12
C LEU A 57 -4.66 -4.44 13.15
N LEU A 58 -5.25 -3.99 12.04
CA LEU A 58 -4.61 -3.03 11.11
C LEU A 58 -4.25 -1.71 11.82
N LYS A 59 -4.98 -1.33 12.87
CA LYS A 59 -4.76 -0.11 13.66
C LYS A 59 -3.75 -0.29 14.79
N PHE A 60 -3.28 -1.52 15.03
CA PHE A 60 -2.38 -1.82 16.13
C PHE A 60 -0.94 -1.46 15.75
N TYR A 61 -0.57 -0.20 16.02
CA TYR A 61 0.73 0.42 15.70
C TYR A 61 1.92 -0.16 16.47
N SER A 62 1.65 -0.73 17.63
CA SER A 62 2.67 -1.04 18.63
C SER A 62 3.22 -2.44 18.47
N MET A 63 3.99 -2.71 17.40
CA MET A 63 4.88 -3.88 17.35
C MET A 63 6.17 -3.57 16.60
N THR A 64 7.12 -2.98 17.34
CA THR A 64 8.56 -3.10 17.08
C THR A 64 8.96 -4.57 17.23
N SER A 65 8.76 -5.37 16.19
CA SER A 65 9.33 -6.70 16.04
C SER A 65 9.33 -7.06 14.55
N PRO A 66 10.42 -7.64 14.00
CA PRO A 66 10.49 -8.10 12.61
C PRO A 66 9.51 -9.26 12.28
N CYS A 67 8.70 -9.70 13.25
CA CYS A 67 7.71 -10.76 13.10
C CYS A 67 6.32 -10.20 12.75
N ASN A 68 6.15 -9.79 11.49
CA ASN A 68 4.99 -10.07 10.62
C ASN A 68 3.64 -10.45 11.28
N GLY A 69 3.06 -9.55 12.09
CA GLY A 69 1.63 -9.60 12.46
C GLY A 69 0.70 -8.87 11.48
N ARG A 70 1.27 -8.23 10.45
CA ARG A 70 0.60 -7.29 9.55
C ARG A 70 0.35 -7.80 8.13
N ARG A 71 0.64 -9.08 7.84
CA ARG A 71 0.20 -9.78 6.60
C ARG A 71 -1.29 -10.16 6.65
N LEU A 72 -2.11 -9.22 7.08
CA LEU A 72 -3.53 -9.41 7.40
C LEU A 72 -4.43 -9.54 6.15
N LEU A 73 -3.89 -9.32 4.96
CA LEU A 73 -4.71 -9.05 3.78
C LEU A 73 -4.33 -9.89 2.56
N SER A 74 -3.71 -11.06 2.77
CA SER A 74 -3.83 -12.16 1.81
C SER A 74 -5.03 -13.06 2.12
N LEU A 75 -6.01 -12.58 2.91
CA LEU A 75 -7.39 -13.06 2.84
C LEU A 75 -7.93 -12.65 1.46
N SER A 76 -7.48 -13.38 0.44
CA SER A 76 -7.92 -13.16 -0.92
C SER A 76 -9.45 -13.26 -0.93
N PRO A 77 -10.16 -12.30 -1.54
CA PRO A 77 -11.58 -12.43 -1.90
C PRO A 77 -11.98 -13.78 -2.51
N ARG A 78 -11.01 -14.58 -3.01
CA ARG A 78 -11.20 -15.98 -3.45
C ARG A 78 -11.71 -16.93 -2.36
N VAL A 79 -11.62 -16.57 -1.09
CA VAL A 79 -12.20 -17.37 0.02
C VAL A 79 -13.73 -17.22 0.06
N CYS A 80 -14.25 -16.11 -0.47
CA CYS A 80 -15.68 -15.94 -0.69
C CYS A 80 -16.01 -16.47 -2.09
N ALA A 81 -16.99 -17.38 -2.15
CA ALA A 81 -17.59 -17.79 -3.41
C ALA A 81 -18.04 -16.59 -4.26
N ASP A 82 -18.01 -16.77 -5.58
CA ASP A 82 -18.32 -15.85 -6.69
C ASP A 82 -18.08 -14.34 -6.44
N PRO A 83 -17.24 -13.66 -7.25
CA PRO A 83 -16.95 -12.22 -7.14
C PRO A 83 -18.19 -11.28 -7.06
N GLY A 84 -19.37 -11.78 -7.45
CA GLY A 84 -20.65 -11.05 -7.41
C GLY A 84 -21.54 -11.30 -6.19
N SER A 85 -21.11 -12.06 -5.17
CA SER A 85 -21.97 -12.34 -4.02
C SER A 85 -22.16 -11.13 -3.09
N GLU A 86 -23.38 -10.92 -2.60
CA GLU A 86 -23.69 -9.86 -1.61
C GLU A 86 -22.80 -9.99 -0.36
N TYR A 87 -22.44 -11.21 0.01
CA TYR A 87 -21.54 -11.51 1.12
C TYR A 87 -20.15 -10.90 0.93
N LEU A 88 -19.57 -11.07 -0.27
CA LEU A 88 -18.26 -10.50 -0.57
C LEU A 88 -18.30 -8.96 -0.59
N GLN A 89 -19.35 -8.37 -1.15
CA GLN A 89 -19.53 -6.92 -1.15
C GLN A 89 -19.67 -6.36 0.27
N SER A 90 -20.44 -7.02 1.14
CA SER A 90 -20.59 -6.62 2.55
C SER A 90 -19.28 -6.75 3.32
N THR A 91 -18.52 -7.81 3.06
CA THR A 91 -17.21 -8.06 3.69
C THR A 91 -16.22 -6.98 3.27
N TRP A 92 -16.15 -6.68 1.98
CA TRP A 92 -15.27 -5.64 1.44
C TRP A 92 -15.66 -4.24 1.94
N SER A 93 -16.95 -3.94 2.04
CA SER A 93 -17.44 -2.66 2.57
C SER A 93 -16.97 -2.39 4.01
N TYR A 94 -16.74 -3.45 4.79
CA TYR A 94 -16.16 -3.36 6.12
C TYR A 94 -14.62 -3.24 6.12
N ILE A 95 -13.93 -3.96 5.21
CA ILE A 95 -12.47 -3.98 5.13
C ILE A 95 -11.92 -2.68 4.54
N CYS A 96 -12.47 -2.22 3.41
CA CYS A 96 -11.90 -1.16 2.59
C CYS A 96 -11.60 0.15 3.34
N PRO A 97 -12.54 0.73 4.12
CA PRO A 97 -12.25 1.98 4.84
C PRO A 97 -11.14 1.82 5.89
N ASN A 98 -11.07 0.66 6.54
CA ASN A 98 -10.03 0.40 7.54
C ASN A 98 -8.65 0.17 6.89
N LEU A 99 -8.63 -0.41 5.70
CA LEU A 99 -7.41 -0.59 4.92
C LEU A 99 -6.87 0.75 4.41
N LEU A 100 -7.72 1.59 3.80
CA LEU A 100 -7.32 2.93 3.35
C LEU A 100 -6.82 3.79 4.52
N ALA A 101 -7.55 3.78 5.64
CA ALA A 101 -7.13 4.46 6.84
C ALA A 101 -5.75 3.98 7.33
N ALA A 102 -5.51 2.66 7.37
CA ALA A 102 -4.23 2.10 7.79
C ALA A 102 -3.08 2.54 6.86
N ILE A 103 -3.26 2.48 5.54
CA ILE A 103 -2.25 2.92 4.56
C ILE A 103 -1.92 4.41 4.74
N SER A 104 -2.92 5.24 5.04
CA SER A 104 -2.76 6.70 5.10
C SER A 104 -1.84 7.18 6.24
N VAL A 105 -1.73 6.38 7.31
CA VAL A 105 -0.95 6.70 8.49
C VAL A 105 0.31 5.84 8.64
N GLU A 106 0.40 4.68 7.97
CA GLU A 106 1.49 3.72 8.15
C GLU A 106 2.88 4.35 7.93
N ILE A 107 3.78 4.09 8.88
CA ILE A 107 5.13 4.66 8.93
C ILE A 107 6.20 3.64 8.56
N ASP A 108 5.92 2.35 8.77
CA ASP A 108 6.84 1.26 8.44
C ASP A 108 6.72 0.93 6.94
N VAL A 109 7.84 1.02 6.23
CA VAL A 109 7.89 0.89 4.77
C VAL A 109 7.45 -0.49 4.32
N ASP A 110 7.99 -1.55 4.92
CA ASP A 110 7.66 -2.94 4.60
C ASP A 110 6.16 -3.22 4.80
N VAL A 111 5.61 -2.74 5.91
CA VAL A 111 4.17 -2.87 6.18
C VAL A 111 3.35 -2.09 5.16
N LYS A 112 3.74 -0.86 4.85
CA LYS A 112 3.03 -0.04 3.88
C LYS A 112 3.02 -0.68 2.49
N ILE A 113 4.14 -1.27 2.06
CA ILE A 113 4.25 -2.04 0.82
C ILE A 113 3.27 -3.21 0.81
N ASP A 114 3.19 -3.98 1.89
CA ASP A 114 2.28 -5.12 2.01
C ASP A 114 0.80 -4.68 2.01
N LEU A 115 0.47 -3.55 2.64
CA LEU A 115 -0.89 -3.00 2.63
C LEU A 115 -1.30 -2.51 1.22
N LEU A 116 -0.43 -1.78 0.54
CA LEU A 116 -0.67 -1.29 -0.84
C LEU A 116 -0.84 -2.47 -1.81
N ARG A 117 0.04 -3.47 -1.73
CA ARG A 117 -0.07 -4.71 -2.51
C ARG A 117 -1.39 -5.42 -2.28
N SER A 118 -1.82 -5.50 -1.02
CA SER A 118 -3.08 -6.14 -0.65
C SER A 118 -4.29 -5.37 -1.18
N LEU A 119 -4.24 -4.03 -1.14
CA LEU A 119 -5.27 -3.18 -1.73
C LEU A 119 -5.37 -3.40 -3.24
N ALA A 120 -4.24 -3.37 -3.96
CA ALA A 120 -4.20 -3.62 -5.40
C ALA A 120 -4.85 -4.97 -5.75
N ARG A 121 -4.50 -6.02 -5.00
CA ARG A 121 -5.08 -7.36 -5.19
C ARG A 121 -6.59 -7.40 -4.94
N CYS A 122 -7.09 -6.68 -3.95
CA CYS A 122 -8.53 -6.58 -3.69
C CYS A 122 -9.26 -5.86 -4.82
N ILE A 123 -8.70 -4.76 -5.34
CA ILE A 123 -9.27 -4.02 -6.49
C ILE A 123 -9.31 -4.92 -7.73
N GLU A 124 -8.21 -5.63 -8.03
CA GLU A 124 -8.12 -6.55 -9.17
C GLU A 124 -9.18 -7.66 -9.11
N LEU A 125 -9.41 -8.23 -7.92
CA LEU A 125 -10.34 -9.34 -7.72
C LEU A 125 -11.81 -8.90 -7.73
N LEU A 126 -12.12 -7.72 -7.20
CA LEU A 126 -13.49 -7.22 -7.07
C LEU A 126 -13.94 -6.41 -8.30
N GLY A 127 -12.99 -5.81 -9.02
CA GLY A 127 -13.24 -5.08 -10.25
C GLY A 127 -14.06 -3.80 -10.06
N VAL A 128 -14.84 -3.45 -11.09
CA VAL A 128 -15.61 -2.21 -11.14
C VAL A 128 -16.65 -2.16 -10.02
N GLY A 129 -16.71 -1.03 -9.31
CA GLY A 129 -17.65 -0.81 -8.22
C GLY A 129 -17.15 -1.29 -6.86
N CYS A 130 -15.92 -1.80 -6.76
CA CYS A 130 -15.32 -2.13 -5.47
C CYS A 130 -15.03 -0.89 -4.61
N LEU A 131 -14.78 0.27 -5.22
CA LEU A 131 -14.56 1.53 -4.52
C LEU A 131 -15.73 2.48 -4.84
N ASN A 132 -16.35 3.03 -3.81
CA ASN A 132 -17.29 4.13 -3.99
C ASN A 132 -16.52 5.45 -4.25
N ASN A 133 -17.25 6.52 -4.56
CA ASN A 133 -16.62 7.82 -4.86
C ASN A 133 -15.76 8.36 -3.70
N GLU A 134 -16.20 8.22 -2.45
CA GLU A 134 -15.46 8.69 -1.28
C GLU A 134 -14.17 7.90 -1.08
N GLN A 135 -14.23 6.57 -1.17
CA GLN A 135 -13.08 5.67 -1.07
C GLN A 135 -12.08 5.88 -2.21
N MET A 136 -12.57 6.13 -3.43
CA MET A 136 -11.72 6.46 -4.57
C MET A 136 -10.98 7.80 -4.36
N GLN A 137 -11.67 8.82 -3.81
CA GLN A 137 -11.02 10.08 -3.46
C GLN A 137 -9.99 9.91 -2.34
N GLU A 138 -10.29 9.11 -1.32
CA GLU A 138 -9.33 8.81 -0.24
C GLU A 138 -8.08 8.10 -0.79
N LEU A 139 -8.27 7.07 -1.63
CA LEU A 139 -7.17 6.38 -2.31
C LEU A 139 -6.34 7.36 -3.16
N LEU A 140 -7.00 8.25 -3.89
CA LEU A 140 -6.32 9.28 -4.67
C LEU A 140 -5.45 10.19 -3.78
N GLN A 141 -5.97 10.65 -2.64
CA GLN A 141 -5.20 11.49 -1.71
C GLN A 141 -3.99 10.74 -1.13
N ILE A 142 -4.15 9.44 -0.82
CA ILE A 142 -3.05 8.57 -0.38
C ILE A 142 -1.95 8.48 -1.44
N MET A 143 -2.32 8.28 -2.71
CA MET A 143 -1.38 8.21 -3.83
C MET A 143 -0.67 9.54 -4.06
N ILE A 144 -1.43 10.65 -4.12
CA ILE A 144 -0.87 12.01 -4.27
C ILE A 144 0.14 12.32 -3.17
N LYS A 145 -0.20 12.03 -1.90
CA LYS A 145 0.72 12.21 -0.77
C LYS A 145 1.97 11.35 -0.91
N SER A 146 1.82 10.12 -1.39
CA SER A 146 2.95 9.19 -1.55
C SER A 146 3.89 9.62 -2.68
N PHE A 147 3.36 10.05 -3.84
CA PHE A 147 4.16 10.64 -4.93
C PHE A 147 4.84 11.94 -4.51
N SER A 148 4.12 12.84 -3.83
CA SER A 148 4.69 14.10 -3.35
C SER A 148 5.86 13.82 -2.40
N GLY A 149 5.66 12.92 -1.44
CA GLY A 149 6.71 12.52 -0.50
C GLY A 149 7.90 11.82 -1.16
N HIS A 150 7.70 11.02 -2.21
CA HIS A 150 8.79 10.43 -3.01
C HIS A 150 9.69 11.53 -3.58
N PHE A 151 9.10 12.54 -4.22
CA PHE A 151 9.86 13.65 -4.80
C PHE A 151 10.55 14.53 -3.74
N GLU A 152 9.88 14.83 -2.63
CA GLU A 152 10.47 15.57 -1.52
C GLU A 152 11.69 14.83 -0.95
N ARG A 153 11.55 13.53 -0.65
CA ARG A 153 12.68 12.72 -0.15
C ARG A 153 13.80 12.60 -1.16
N GLN A 154 13.50 12.51 -2.45
CA GLN A 154 14.53 12.51 -3.50
C GLN A 154 15.33 13.82 -3.50
N GLU A 155 14.66 14.98 -3.38
CA GLU A 155 15.33 16.28 -3.27
C GLU A 155 16.16 16.38 -1.98
N GLU A 156 15.66 15.88 -0.85
CA GLU A 156 16.39 15.79 0.42
C GLU A 156 17.64 14.92 0.29
N ARG A 157 17.56 13.75 -0.34
CA ARG A 157 18.72 12.88 -0.60
C ARG A 157 19.77 13.59 -1.45
N LEU A 158 19.36 14.34 -2.48
CA LEU A 158 20.27 15.14 -3.32
C LEU A 158 20.91 16.30 -2.56
N ALA A 159 20.20 16.90 -1.60
CA ALA A 159 20.76 17.93 -0.73
C ALA A 159 21.77 17.34 0.26
N ARG A 160 21.45 16.18 0.85
CA ARG A 160 22.30 15.50 1.84
C ARG A 160 23.68 15.13 1.28
N ARG A 161 23.74 14.74 0.00
CA ARG A 161 25.00 14.45 -0.72
C ARG A 161 25.92 15.65 -0.92
N LYS A 162 25.45 16.87 -0.65
CA LYS A 162 26.22 18.13 -0.78
C LYS A 162 26.71 18.65 0.56
N GLU A 163 26.35 18.01 1.67
CA GLU A 163 26.74 18.44 3.01
C GLU A 163 28.21 18.09 3.31
N GLU A 164 28.81 18.82 4.25
CA GLU A 164 30.22 18.64 4.62
C GLU A 164 30.49 17.31 5.35
N ASP A 165 29.47 16.72 5.97
CA ASP A 165 29.52 15.44 6.69
C ASP A 165 29.19 14.23 5.80
N TYR A 166 29.08 14.43 4.47
CA TYR A 166 28.89 13.34 3.53
C TYR A 166 30.09 12.40 3.48
N ASP A 167 29.86 11.14 3.80
CA ASP A 167 30.82 10.04 3.73
C ASP A 167 30.16 8.75 3.20
N GLU A 168 30.93 7.66 3.12
CA GLU A 168 30.46 6.36 2.62
C GLU A 168 29.31 5.78 3.46
N GLY A 169 29.32 5.97 4.79
CA GLY A 169 28.27 5.47 5.67
C GLY A 169 26.99 6.31 5.61
N VAL A 170 27.08 7.57 5.18
CA VAL A 170 25.91 8.38 4.81
C VAL A 170 25.34 7.92 3.47
N GLU A 171 26.17 7.66 2.47
CA GLU A 171 25.69 7.19 1.16
C GLU A 171 24.95 5.86 1.24
N GLU A 172 25.46 4.88 1.99
CA GLU A 172 24.79 3.59 2.20
C GLU A 172 23.35 3.77 2.72
N LYS A 173 23.15 4.68 3.69
CA LYS A 173 21.81 4.98 4.22
C LYS A 173 20.91 5.69 3.21
N LEU A 174 21.49 6.54 2.35
CA LEU A 174 20.74 7.23 1.30
C LEU A 174 20.33 6.27 0.18
N GLU A 175 21.16 5.28 -0.11
CA GLU A 175 20.83 4.18 -1.03
C GLU A 175 19.71 3.30 -0.45
N ASP A 176 19.79 2.89 0.82
CA ASP A 176 18.71 2.14 1.50
C ASP A 176 17.36 2.89 1.45
N GLN A 177 17.38 4.19 1.77
CA GLN A 177 16.19 5.05 1.69
C GLN A 177 15.65 5.19 0.27
N ASN A 178 16.55 5.18 -0.72
CA ASN A 178 16.15 5.24 -2.12
C ASN A 178 15.47 3.94 -2.55
N ASP A 179 16.00 2.79 -2.14
CA ASP A 179 15.41 1.48 -2.44
C ASP A 179 14.01 1.36 -1.84
N ASP A 180 13.84 1.76 -0.57
CA ASP A 180 12.54 1.86 0.11
C ASP A 180 11.52 2.69 -0.69
N ASP A 181 11.93 3.85 -1.18
CA ASP A 181 11.09 4.73 -2.00
C ASP A 181 10.72 4.09 -3.35
N VAL A 182 11.67 3.42 -4.00
CA VAL A 182 11.43 2.70 -5.26
C VAL A 182 10.43 1.56 -5.06
N TYR A 183 10.51 0.81 -3.95
CA TYR A 183 9.53 -0.23 -3.65
C TYR A 183 8.13 0.34 -3.41
N ILE A 184 8.00 1.49 -2.72
CA ILE A 184 6.71 2.16 -2.58
C ILE A 184 6.19 2.62 -3.95
N LEU A 185 7.05 3.22 -4.79
CA LEU A 185 6.70 3.67 -6.14
C LEU A 185 6.18 2.51 -7.02
N GLU A 186 6.85 1.36 -6.97
CA GLU A 186 6.40 0.13 -7.61
C GLU A 186 4.99 -0.27 -7.15
N ARG A 187 4.70 -0.22 -5.85
CA ARG A 187 3.35 -0.53 -5.33
C ARG A 187 2.29 0.49 -5.76
N LEU A 188 2.66 1.76 -5.94
CA LEU A 188 1.75 2.77 -6.52
C LEU A 188 1.47 2.47 -8.00
N GLY A 189 2.50 2.07 -8.75
CA GLY A 189 2.37 1.59 -10.12
C GLY A 189 1.38 0.42 -10.22
N ASP A 190 1.52 -0.59 -9.36
CA ASP A 190 0.59 -1.72 -9.30
C ASP A 190 -0.87 -1.30 -9.06
N ILE A 191 -1.11 -0.31 -8.18
CA ILE A 191 -2.46 0.20 -7.92
C ILE A 191 -3.02 0.90 -9.16
N ILE A 192 -2.21 1.73 -9.83
CA ILE A 192 -2.60 2.41 -11.06
C ILE A 192 -2.91 1.39 -12.16
N HIS A 193 -2.06 0.37 -12.32
CA HIS A 193 -2.25 -0.75 -13.23
C HIS A 193 -3.61 -1.42 -13.02
N VAL A 194 -3.91 -1.88 -11.81
CA VAL A 194 -5.18 -2.58 -11.54
C VAL A 194 -6.39 -1.66 -11.71
N LEU A 195 -6.26 -0.36 -11.44
CA LEU A 195 -7.33 0.61 -11.67
C LEU A 195 -7.61 0.79 -13.16
N PHE A 196 -6.58 0.93 -14.00
CA PHE A 196 -6.74 0.95 -15.46
C PHE A 196 -7.28 -0.38 -15.99
N ALA A 197 -6.72 -1.52 -15.56
CA ALA A 197 -7.14 -2.84 -16.02
C ALA A 197 -8.62 -3.12 -15.72
N THR A 198 -9.11 -2.67 -14.56
CA THR A 198 -10.49 -2.91 -14.12
C THR A 198 -11.47 -1.85 -14.63
N HIS A 199 -11.15 -0.56 -14.54
CA HIS A 199 -12.07 0.55 -14.82
C HIS A 199 -11.88 1.18 -16.21
N LYS A 200 -10.78 0.89 -16.91
CA LYS A 200 -10.46 1.36 -18.26
C LYS A 200 -10.60 2.88 -18.38
N GLU A 201 -11.25 3.37 -19.44
CA GLU A 201 -11.54 4.79 -19.68
C GLU A 201 -12.26 5.47 -18.50
N GLY A 202 -13.01 4.72 -17.68
CA GLY A 202 -13.69 5.25 -16.50
C GLY A 202 -12.75 5.77 -15.41
N PHE A 203 -11.49 5.33 -15.40
CA PHE A 203 -10.48 5.81 -14.45
C PHE A 203 -9.83 7.13 -14.88
N ILE A 204 -9.90 7.50 -16.17
CA ILE A 204 -9.23 8.69 -16.72
C ILE A 204 -9.52 9.98 -15.92
N PRO A 205 -10.77 10.31 -15.53
CA PRO A 205 -11.04 11.53 -14.77
C PRO A 205 -10.32 11.59 -13.42
N VAL A 206 -10.11 10.43 -12.78
CA VAL A 206 -9.35 10.30 -11.54
C VAL A 206 -7.85 10.39 -11.84
N PHE A 207 -7.38 9.68 -12.85
CA PHE A 207 -5.98 9.67 -13.28
C PHE A 207 -5.47 11.06 -13.68
N ASN A 208 -6.30 11.94 -14.25
CA ASN A 208 -5.91 13.32 -14.56
C ASN A 208 -5.35 14.09 -13.35
N GLN A 209 -5.73 13.72 -12.13
CA GLN A 209 -5.19 14.32 -10.91
C GLN A 209 -3.80 13.76 -10.52
N LEU A 210 -3.48 12.54 -10.96
CA LEU A 210 -2.16 11.91 -10.83
C LEU A 210 -1.22 12.26 -11.97
N LEU A 211 -1.75 12.70 -13.11
CA LEU A 211 -0.99 12.97 -14.33
C LEU A 211 0.26 13.85 -14.09
N PRO A 212 0.20 14.96 -13.29
CA PRO A 212 1.40 15.77 -13.05
C PRO A 212 2.53 14.99 -12.39
N TYR A 213 2.20 14.04 -11.51
CA TYR A 213 3.18 13.19 -10.83
C TYR A 213 3.74 12.13 -11.77
N ALA A 214 2.88 11.45 -12.54
CA ALA A 214 3.32 10.48 -13.55
C ALA A 214 4.22 11.12 -14.61
N SER A 215 3.90 12.35 -15.04
CA SER A 215 4.72 13.11 -16.00
C SER A 215 6.06 13.52 -15.38
N LYS A 216 6.07 13.94 -14.10
CA LYS A 216 7.31 14.33 -13.41
C LYS A 216 8.30 13.17 -13.34
N LEU A 217 7.84 11.93 -13.16
CA LEU A 217 8.70 10.73 -13.18
C LEU A 217 9.51 10.57 -14.48
N LEU A 218 8.97 11.03 -15.61
CA LEU A 218 9.62 10.95 -16.93
C LEU A 218 10.68 12.04 -17.18
N SER A 219 10.88 12.95 -16.24
CA SER A 219 11.82 14.06 -16.44
C SER A 219 13.26 13.55 -16.60
N GLN A 220 14.04 14.18 -17.47
CA GLN A 220 15.39 13.71 -17.82
C GLN A 220 16.39 13.79 -16.65
N ASP A 221 16.10 14.62 -15.66
CA ASP A 221 16.87 14.81 -14.44
C ASP A 221 16.51 13.81 -13.33
N HIS A 222 15.49 12.98 -13.54
CA HIS A 222 15.11 11.92 -12.61
C HIS A 222 15.91 10.63 -12.82
N PRO A 223 16.09 9.80 -11.77
CA PRO A 223 16.68 8.47 -11.87
C PRO A 223 15.96 7.57 -12.89
N TRP A 224 16.70 6.61 -13.43
CA TRP A 224 16.14 5.66 -14.40
C TRP A 224 14.97 4.84 -13.83
N THR A 225 14.95 4.58 -12.52
CA THR A 225 13.85 3.88 -11.83
C THR A 225 12.55 4.67 -11.88
N ASP A 226 12.61 5.99 -11.70
CA ASP A 226 11.43 6.87 -11.83
C ASP A 226 10.93 6.84 -13.27
N GLN A 227 11.84 7.01 -14.23
CA GLN A 227 11.50 6.98 -15.66
C GLN A 227 10.87 5.64 -16.06
N GLN A 228 11.40 4.51 -15.57
CA GLN A 228 10.83 3.20 -15.79
C GLN A 228 9.38 3.13 -15.29
N TRP A 229 9.12 3.51 -14.04
CA TRP A 229 7.77 3.44 -13.47
C TRP A 229 6.81 4.46 -14.08
N GLY A 230 7.31 5.63 -14.48
CA GLY A 230 6.57 6.60 -15.28
C GLY A 230 6.12 5.99 -16.61
N LEU A 231 7.04 5.33 -17.33
CA LEU A 231 6.73 4.64 -18.59
C LEU A 231 5.71 3.53 -18.37
N CYS A 232 5.87 2.69 -17.34
CA CYS A 232 4.88 1.65 -17.01
C CYS A 232 3.46 2.22 -16.81
N ILE A 233 3.33 3.37 -16.13
CA ILE A 233 2.03 4.03 -15.92
C ILE A 233 1.41 4.48 -17.26
N PHE A 234 2.22 5.05 -18.16
CA PHE A 234 1.72 5.47 -19.47
C PHE A 234 1.47 4.30 -20.41
N ASP A 235 2.22 3.21 -20.30
CA ASP A 235 1.95 1.95 -21.00
C ASP A 235 0.58 1.40 -20.60
N ASP A 236 0.25 1.37 -19.30
CA ASP A 236 -1.08 0.96 -18.82
C ASP A 236 -2.20 1.89 -19.32
N LEU A 237 -1.96 3.20 -19.33
CA LEU A 237 -2.91 4.17 -19.89
C LEU A 237 -3.21 3.84 -21.36
N ILE A 238 -2.17 3.58 -22.17
CA ILE A 238 -2.33 3.25 -23.59
C ILE A 238 -3.03 1.90 -23.76
N GLU A 239 -2.58 0.87 -23.05
CA GLU A 239 -3.09 -0.50 -23.14
C GLU A 239 -4.59 -0.56 -22.82
N TYR A 240 -5.01 0.08 -21.72
CA TYR A 240 -6.38 -0.08 -21.20
C TYR A 240 -7.37 0.98 -21.66
N THR A 241 -6.91 2.06 -22.30
CA THR A 241 -7.79 3.15 -22.77
C THR A 241 -7.75 3.42 -24.29
N GLY A 242 -6.85 2.75 -25.02
CA GLY A 242 -6.86 2.78 -26.49
C GLY A 242 -6.83 4.20 -27.06
N SER A 243 -7.83 4.57 -27.87
CA SER A 243 -7.89 5.89 -28.50
C SER A 243 -8.03 7.06 -27.51
N ALA A 244 -8.54 6.82 -26.30
CA ALA A 244 -8.65 7.86 -25.28
C ALA A 244 -7.27 8.31 -24.78
N SER A 245 -6.24 7.46 -24.88
CA SER A 245 -4.86 7.82 -24.51
C SER A 245 -4.26 8.91 -25.41
N LEU A 246 -4.79 9.11 -26.63
CA LEU A 246 -4.29 10.12 -27.57
C LEU A 246 -4.38 11.55 -27.02
N SER A 247 -5.29 11.84 -26.09
CA SER A 247 -5.35 13.16 -25.44
C SER A 247 -4.15 13.47 -24.55
N PHE A 248 -3.31 12.47 -24.25
CA PHE A 248 -2.14 12.57 -23.39
C PHE A 248 -0.82 12.61 -24.16
N GLN A 249 -0.85 12.54 -25.50
CA GLN A 249 0.35 12.43 -26.35
C GLN A 249 1.38 13.54 -26.14
N ASP A 250 0.96 14.75 -25.74
CA ASP A 250 1.88 15.88 -25.54
C ASP A 250 2.56 15.84 -24.16
N THR A 251 2.24 14.83 -23.34
CA THR A 251 2.68 14.70 -21.95
C THR A 251 3.87 13.75 -21.78
N PHE A 252 4.09 12.82 -22.72
CA PHE A 252 5.14 11.81 -22.66
C PHE A 252 5.84 11.64 -24.02
#